data_AF-A0A1A9VSR3-F1
#
_entry.id   AF-A0A1A9VSR3-F1
#
_cell.length_a   1.000
_cell.length_b   1.000
_cell.length_c   1.000
_cell.angle_alpha   90.00
_cell.angle_beta   90.00
_cell.angle_gamma   90.00
#
_symmetry.space_group_name_H-M   'P 1'
#
loop_
_entity.id
_entity.type
_entity.pdbx_description
1 polymer ?
#
loop_
_entity_poly.entity_id
_entity_poly.type
_entity_poly.pdbx_seq_one_letter_code
_entity_poly.pdbx_strand_id
1 'polypeptide(L)'
;MNTCTVIPTYRFYVEKCKALKMALKYIDIGANLTDSMFSGVYGGSKKHPDDLDLVLKRAWQQGLQKIIITVGTLSEADKALKIANEDGK
;
A
#
# COMPACT_ATOMS: atom_id res chain seq x y z
N MET A 1 41.33 -6.14 -22.02
CA MET A 1 40.03 -5.58 -21.60
C MET A 1 39.05 -6.74 -21.49
N ASN A 2 38.78 -7.18 -20.26
CA ASN A 2 38.07 -8.42 -19.96
C ASN A 2 36.55 -8.21 -20.14
N THR A 3 35.97 -8.77 -21.19
CA THR A 3 34.52 -8.93 -21.28
C THR A 3 34.14 -10.13 -20.42
N CYS A 4 33.80 -9.86 -19.16
CA CYS A 4 33.19 -10.83 -18.26
C CYS A 4 31.84 -11.27 -18.87
N THR A 5 31.82 -12.42 -19.53
CA THR A 5 30.60 -13.10 -19.95
C THR A 5 29.85 -13.56 -18.71
N VAL A 6 28.95 -12.70 -18.20
CA VAL A 6 27.95 -13.08 -17.21
C VAL A 6 27.16 -14.26 -17.78
N ILE A 7 27.29 -15.39 -17.11
CA ILE A 7 26.68 -16.67 -17.44
C ILE A 7 25.17 -16.44 -17.64
N PRO A 8 24.53 -16.94 -18.73
CA PRO A 8 23.11 -16.70 -19.04
C PRO A 8 22.14 -17.08 -17.91
N THR A 9 22.61 -17.91 -16.98
CA THR A 9 21.87 -18.46 -15.85
C THR A 9 21.49 -17.43 -14.80
N TYR A 10 22.32 -16.40 -14.53
CA TYR A 10 22.01 -15.42 -13.48
C TYR A 10 20.86 -14.49 -13.88
N ARG A 11 20.88 -14.01 -15.13
CA ARG A 11 19.78 -13.21 -15.68
C ARG A 11 18.48 -14.01 -15.71
N PHE A 12 18.55 -15.27 -16.13
CA PHE A 12 17.40 -16.17 -16.16
C PHE A 12 16.84 -16.44 -14.74
N TYR A 13 17.70 -16.63 -13.75
CA TYR A 13 17.29 -16.86 -12.35
C TYR A 13 16.61 -15.62 -11.75
N VAL A 14 17.15 -14.43 -11.98
CA VAL A 14 16.55 -13.16 -11.53
C VAL A 14 15.16 -12.92 -12.17
N GLU A 15 15.01 -13.21 -13.46
CA GLU A 15 13.73 -13.12 -14.16
C GLU A 15 12.72 -14.17 -13.64
N LYS A 16 13.18 -15.39 -13.33
CA LYS A 16 12.34 -16.46 -12.76
C LYS A 16 11.90 -16.16 -11.32
N CYS A 17 12.75 -15.54 -10.51
CA CYS A 17 12.39 -15.05 -9.16
C CYS A 17 11.39 -13.89 -9.21
N LYS A 18 11.42 -13.03 -10.25
CA LYS A 18 10.37 -12.05 -10.50
C LYS A 18 9.04 -12.72 -10.87
N ALA A 19 9.06 -13.78 -11.68
CA ALA A 19 7.88 -14.54 -12.07
C ALA A 19 7.30 -15.40 -10.93
N LEU A 20 8.13 -15.85 -9.98
CA LEU A 20 7.72 -16.59 -8.78
C LEU A 20 7.29 -15.68 -7.62
N LYS A 21 7.05 -14.38 -7.86
CA LYS A 21 6.17 -13.60 -7.01
C LYS A 21 4.74 -14.09 -7.25
N MET A 22 4.40 -15.26 -6.70
CA MET A 22 3.00 -15.52 -6.39
C MET A 22 2.60 -14.42 -5.42
N ALA A 23 1.94 -13.38 -5.93
CA ALA A 23 1.50 -12.25 -5.12
C ALA A 23 0.56 -12.82 -4.07
N LEU A 24 1.06 -12.93 -2.83
CA LEU A 24 0.25 -13.28 -1.68
C LEU A 24 -0.89 -12.26 -1.62
N LYS A 25 -2.10 -12.77 -1.55
CA LYS A 25 -3.31 -11.95 -1.53
C LYS A 25 -3.66 -11.67 -0.09
N TYR A 26 -3.73 -10.39 0.27
CA TYR A 26 -4.07 -9.96 1.63
C TYR A 26 -5.43 -9.27 1.67
N ILE A 27 -6.10 -9.40 2.81
CA ILE A 27 -7.24 -8.57 3.19
C ILE A 27 -6.89 -7.97 4.54
N ASP A 28 -6.87 -6.64 4.62
CA ASP A 28 -6.70 -5.95 5.89
C ASP A 28 -8.08 -5.71 6.50
N ILE A 29 -8.33 -6.32 7.65
CA ILE A 29 -9.63 -6.25 8.33
C ILE A 29 -9.70 -5.11 9.37
N GLY A 30 -8.58 -4.39 9.60
CA GLY A 30 -8.43 -3.50 10.75
C GLY A 30 -7.68 -2.20 10.41
N ALA A 31 -8.02 -1.55 9.31
CA ALA A 31 -7.33 -0.34 8.87
C ALA A 31 -8.06 0.95 9.31
N ASN A 32 -7.44 1.70 10.22
CA ASN A 32 -7.96 3.00 10.71
C ASN A 32 -7.68 4.14 9.71
N LEU A 33 -8.10 4.04 8.45
CA LEU A 33 -7.73 5.00 7.39
C LEU A 33 -8.24 6.44 7.61
N THR A 34 -9.13 6.65 8.58
CA THR A 34 -9.64 7.96 8.97
C THR A 34 -8.74 8.68 9.99
N ASP A 35 -7.66 8.04 10.45
CA ASP A 35 -6.73 8.63 11.40
C ASP A 35 -6.00 9.85 10.81
N SER A 36 -5.90 10.90 11.63
CA SER A 36 -5.19 12.14 11.33
C SER A 36 -3.71 11.94 10.96
N MET A 37 -3.09 10.82 11.36
CA MET A 37 -1.73 10.44 10.98
C MET A 37 -1.57 10.30 9.45
N PHE A 38 -2.58 9.83 8.72
CA PHE A 38 -2.53 9.76 7.25
C PHE A 38 -2.64 11.14 6.58
N SER A 39 -3.17 12.12 7.32
CA SER A 39 -3.08 13.52 6.95
C SER A 39 -1.84 14.20 7.56
N GLY A 40 -0.89 13.45 8.12
CA GLY A 40 0.34 13.96 8.72
C GLY A 40 0.17 14.82 9.96
N VAL A 41 -0.93 14.68 10.69
CA VAL A 41 -1.16 15.38 11.95
C VAL A 41 -0.82 14.45 13.11
N TYR A 42 0.10 14.91 13.97
CA TYR A 42 0.55 14.19 15.15
C TYR A 42 0.44 15.11 16.36
N GLY A 43 -0.31 14.69 17.38
CA GLY A 43 -0.52 15.48 18.59
C GLY A 43 -1.06 16.89 18.31
N GLY A 44 -1.89 17.05 17.27
CA GLY A 44 -2.48 18.33 16.86
C GLY A 44 -1.60 19.22 15.98
N SER A 45 -0.39 18.79 15.63
CA SER A 45 0.52 19.55 14.76
C SER A 45 0.79 18.84 13.43
N LYS A 46 0.81 19.59 12.33
CA LYS A 46 1.12 19.07 10.99
C LYS A 46 2.63 18.79 10.87
N LYS A 47 3.00 17.56 10.52
CA LYS A 47 4.39 17.10 10.35
C LYS A 47 4.74 16.79 8.90
N HIS A 48 3.77 16.35 8.12
CA HIS A 48 3.92 16.14 6.69
C HIS A 48 2.62 16.46 5.94
N PRO A 49 2.68 16.66 4.61
CA PRO A 49 1.50 16.73 3.75
C PRO A 49 0.63 15.48 3.86
N ASP A 50 -0.61 15.57 3.38
CA ASP A 50 -1.46 14.39 3.22
C ASP A 50 -0.76 13.39 2.27
N ASP A 51 -0.66 12.13 2.68
CA ASP A 51 0.03 11.07 1.94
C ASP A 51 -0.72 9.72 1.97
N LEU A 52 -2.03 9.75 2.25
CA LEU A 52 -2.87 8.55 2.26
C LEU A 52 -2.82 7.79 0.93
N ASP A 53 -2.80 8.51 -0.20
CA ASP A 53 -2.69 7.93 -1.55
C ASP A 53 -1.38 7.15 -1.74
N LEU A 54 -0.28 7.68 -1.22
CA LEU A 54 1.02 7.01 -1.25
C LEU A 54 1.02 5.77 -0.36
N VAL A 55 0.33 5.79 0.78
CA VAL A 55 0.16 4.61 1.65
C VAL A 55 -0.60 3.50 0.93
N LEU A 56 -1.77 3.83 0.35
CA LEU A 56 -2.60 2.87 -0.39
C LEU A 56 -1.84 2.29 -1.59
N LYS A 57 -1.16 3.14 -2.36
CA LYS A 57 -0.31 2.69 -3.49
C LYS A 57 0.74 1.67 -3.05
N ARG A 58 1.40 1.89 -1.91
CA ARG A 58 2.37 0.91 -1.37
C ARG A 58 1.67 -0.39 -1.00
N ALA A 59 0.50 -0.33 -0.37
CA ALA A 59 -0.25 -1.50 0.06
C ALA A 59 -0.69 -2.37 -1.13
N TRP A 60 -1.24 -1.75 -2.18
CA TRP A 60 -1.63 -2.43 -3.42
C TRP A 60 -0.44 -3.09 -4.12
N GLN A 61 0.72 -2.43 -4.17
CA GLN A 61 1.95 -3.00 -4.74
C GLN A 61 2.48 -4.24 -3.99
N GLN A 62 2.11 -4.43 -2.72
CA GLN A 62 2.49 -5.60 -1.93
C GLN A 62 1.47 -6.74 -1.99
N GLY A 63 0.37 -6.61 -2.76
CA GLY A 63 -0.62 -7.67 -2.94
C GLY A 63 -1.83 -7.59 -2.01
N LEU A 64 -2.04 -6.45 -1.32
CA LEU A 64 -3.31 -6.19 -0.66
C LEU A 64 -4.43 -6.21 -1.71
N GLN A 65 -5.59 -6.75 -1.37
CA GLN A 65 -6.72 -6.90 -2.28
C GLN A 65 -7.96 -6.16 -1.81
N LYS A 66 -8.17 -6.11 -0.49
CA LYS A 66 -9.30 -5.44 0.14
C LYS A 66 -8.89 -4.87 1.48
N ILE A 67 -9.54 -3.78 1.86
CA ILE A 67 -9.40 -3.12 3.15
C ILE A 67 -10.79 -2.99 3.76
N ILE A 68 -10.91 -3.32 5.04
CA ILE A 68 -12.05 -2.94 5.88
C ILE A 68 -11.60 -1.73 6.69
N ILE A 69 -12.24 -0.59 6.43
CA ILE A 69 -11.97 0.65 7.15
C ILE A 69 -12.66 0.57 8.51
N THR A 70 -11.88 0.58 9.58
CA THR A 70 -12.39 0.59 10.94
C THR A 70 -12.77 2.01 11.35
N VAL A 71 -13.96 2.14 11.93
CA VAL A 71 -14.52 3.41 12.41
C VAL A 71 -15.07 3.21 13.82
N GLY A 72 -14.83 4.18 14.70
CA GLY A 72 -15.35 4.19 16.07
C GLY A 72 -16.52 5.15 16.27
N THR A 73 -16.74 6.08 15.33
CA THR A 73 -17.80 7.10 15.41
C THR A 73 -18.57 7.24 14.11
N LEU A 74 -19.78 7.81 14.18
CA LEU A 74 -20.59 8.09 13.00
C LEU A 74 -19.90 9.10 12.06
N SER A 75 -19.24 10.12 12.61
CA SER A 75 -18.51 11.11 11.81
C SER A 75 -17.32 10.48 11.06
N GLU A 76 -16.65 9.49 11.67
CA GLU A 76 -15.62 8.71 10.97
C GLU A 76 -16.21 7.83 9.87
N ALA A 77 -17.41 7.28 10.07
CA ALA A 77 -18.09 6.48 9.05
C ALA A 77 -18.32 7.27 7.75
N ASP A 78 -18.73 8.54 7.84
CA ASP A 78 -18.90 9.40 6.66
C ASP A 78 -17.59 9.63 5.90
N LYS A 79 -16.49 9.84 6.64
CA LYS A 79 -15.14 9.98 6.05
C LYS A 79 -14.67 8.68 5.40
N ALA A 80 -14.88 7.56 6.09
CA ALA A 80 -14.53 6.23 5.58
C ALA A 80 -15.30 5.90 4.29
N LEU A 81 -16.60 6.24 4.24
CA LEU A 81 -17.40 6.09 3.03
C LEU A 81 -16.86 6.91 1.86
N LYS A 82 -16.40 8.14 2.12
CA LYS A 82 -15.76 8.98 1.11
C LYS A 82 -14.49 8.31 0.56
N ILE A 83 -13.60 7.86 1.44
CA ILE A 83 -12.36 7.16 1.06
C ILE A 83 -12.68 5.90 0.23
N ALA A 84 -13.64 5.09 0.69
CA ALA A 84 -14.03 3.85 0.02
C ALA A 84 -14.61 4.07 -1.39
N ASN A 85 -15.29 5.20 -1.61
CA ASN A 85 -15.84 5.56 -2.93
C ASN A 85 -14.80 6.15 -3.89
N GLU A 86 -13.67 6.65 -3.38
CA GLU A 86 -12.61 7.27 -4.18
C GLU A 86 -11.60 6.23 -4.74
N ASP A 87 -11.25 5.21 -3.96
CA ASP A 87 -10.20 4.22 -4.31
C ASP A 87 -10.71 3.02 -5.14
N GLY A 88 -12.03 2.87 -5.31
CA GLY A 88 -12.64 1.77 -6.07
C GLY A 88 -12.65 1.91 -7.59
N LYS A 89 -11.84 2.82 -8.18
CA LYS A 89 -11.78 3.09 -9.62
C LYS A 89 -10.54 2.54 -10.30
#